data_AF-X1T705-F1
#
_entry.id   AF-X1T705-F1
#
_cell.length_a   1.000
_cell.length_b   1.000
_cell.length_c   1.000
_cell.angle_alpha   90.00
_cell.angle_beta   90.00
_cell.angle_gamma   90.00
#
_symmetry.space_group_name_H-M   'P 1'
#
loop_
_entity.id
_entity.type
_entity.pdbx_description
1 polymer ?
#
loop_
_entity_poly.entity_id
_entity_poly.type
_entity_poly.pdbx_seq_one_letter_code
_entity_poly.pdbx_strand_id
1 'polypeptide(L)'
;FLRPEAVKVLVTEGPKCVEELIELGTKFDKIEGKFKTTLEAAHQRPRILRARGDATGAEIEGSLSEKVINENNIKINENILVIDILIEHTTCFGLLALDGNTNEIIAYLARVTILASGGAGQLFSNTTNPDVATGDGIAMAYRGGAKVTDLEFIQFHPTALYHQGNPKFLISEAVRGEGAILKNINGEPFMYSYHPLVELAPRDIVARAITDQMKKTKSELLANRLAPCTPVEVHSPQAKRLVRLVCPQVSVFMPPIV
;
A
#
# COMPACT_ATOMS: atom_id res chain seq x y z
N PHE A 1 8.41 1.39 -20.12
CA PHE A 1 8.48 0.30 -19.14
C PHE A 1 7.16 -0.43 -18.92
N LEU A 2 5.99 0.14 -19.23
CA LEU A 2 4.73 -0.61 -19.17
C LEU A 2 4.46 -1.39 -20.45
N ARG A 3 3.89 -2.59 -20.33
CA ARG A 3 3.34 -3.35 -21.48
C ARG A 3 1.94 -2.83 -21.79
N PRO A 4 1.68 -2.22 -22.98
CA PRO A 4 0.40 -1.60 -23.29
C PRO A 4 -0.80 -2.54 -23.13
N GLU A 5 -0.65 -3.81 -23.50
CA GLU A 5 -1.72 -4.81 -23.36
C GLU A 5 -2.11 -5.07 -21.91
N ALA A 6 -1.14 -5.15 -20.99
CA ALA A 6 -1.43 -5.32 -19.56
C ALA A 6 -2.11 -4.08 -18.97
N VAL A 7 -1.68 -2.88 -19.38
CA VAL A 7 -2.32 -1.63 -18.98
C VAL A 7 -3.76 -1.58 -19.48
N LYS A 8 -4.00 -2.00 -20.74
CA LYS A 8 -5.33 -2.06 -21.33
C LYS A 8 -6.26 -2.95 -20.50
N VAL A 9 -5.84 -4.18 -20.20
CA VAL A 9 -6.60 -5.09 -19.32
C VAL A 9 -6.94 -4.41 -17.99
N LEU A 10 -5.95 -3.85 -17.30
CA LEU A 10 -6.13 -3.21 -16.00
C LEU A 10 -7.15 -2.05 -16.03
N VAL A 11 -7.10 -1.21 -17.07
CA VAL A 11 -7.97 -0.01 -17.14
C VAL A 11 -9.36 -0.33 -17.69
N THR A 12 -9.51 -1.34 -18.55
CA THR A 12 -10.81 -1.70 -19.12
C THR A 12 -11.60 -2.65 -18.23
N GLU A 13 -10.92 -3.58 -17.55
CA GLU A 13 -11.58 -4.59 -16.70
C GLU A 13 -11.73 -4.13 -15.25
N GLY A 14 -10.91 -3.18 -14.79
CA GLY A 14 -10.92 -2.67 -13.42
C GLY A 14 -12.30 -2.26 -12.87
N PRO A 15 -13.13 -1.49 -13.60
CA PRO A 15 -14.47 -1.14 -13.13
C PRO A 15 -15.36 -2.36 -12.87
N LYS A 16 -15.31 -3.37 -13.76
CA LYS A 16 -16.08 -4.60 -13.59
C LYS A 16 -15.59 -5.40 -12.38
N CYS A 17 -14.29 -5.49 -12.15
CA CYS A 17 -13.75 -6.13 -10.94
C CYS A 17 -14.21 -5.42 -9.65
N VAL A 18 -14.36 -4.09 -9.68
CA VAL A 18 -14.91 -3.35 -8.54
C VAL A 18 -16.39 -3.67 -8.32
N GLU A 19 -17.18 -3.82 -9.38
CA GLU A 19 -18.57 -4.26 -9.30
C GLU A 19 -18.66 -5.68 -8.70
N GLU A 20 -17.80 -6.60 -9.15
CA GLU A 20 -17.69 -7.95 -8.58
C GLU A 20 -17.35 -7.92 -7.08
N LEU A 21 -16.44 -7.05 -6.64
CA LEU A 21 -16.16 -6.87 -5.20
C LEU A 21 -17.38 -6.41 -4.40
N ILE A 22 -18.20 -5.52 -4.98
CA ILE A 22 -19.44 -5.05 -4.36
C ILE A 22 -20.45 -6.20 -4.27
N GLU A 23 -20.60 -6.99 -5.32
CA GLU A 23 -21.47 -8.18 -5.35
C GLU A 23 -21.04 -9.24 -4.33
N LEU A 24 -19.72 -9.37 -4.12
CA LEU A 24 -19.14 -10.26 -3.11
C LEU A 24 -19.29 -9.73 -1.67
N GLY A 25 -19.79 -8.50 -1.49
CA GLY A 25 -20.17 -7.96 -0.18
C GLY A 25 -19.35 -6.77 0.30
N THR A 26 -18.36 -6.31 -0.49
CA THR A 26 -17.50 -5.17 -0.12
C THR A 26 -18.32 -3.88 -0.01
N LYS A 27 -18.28 -3.22 1.16
CA LYS A 27 -19.05 -1.99 1.42
C LYS A 27 -18.20 -0.74 1.26
N PHE A 28 -18.22 -0.17 0.06
CA PHE A 28 -17.63 1.16 -0.17
C PHE A 28 -18.51 2.29 0.36
N ASP A 29 -17.85 3.38 0.78
CA ASP A 29 -18.47 4.59 1.33
C ASP A 29 -19.40 5.26 0.31
N LYS A 30 -20.56 5.70 0.78
CA LYS A 30 -21.56 6.40 -0.02
C LYS A 30 -21.93 7.74 0.61
N ILE A 31 -22.25 8.73 -0.23
CA ILE A 31 -22.87 10.01 0.14
C ILE A 31 -24.16 10.13 -0.66
N GLU A 32 -25.29 10.33 0.02
CA GLU A 32 -26.61 10.47 -0.63
C GLU A 32 -26.93 9.31 -1.60
N GLY A 33 -26.56 8.08 -1.20
CA GLY A 33 -26.78 6.87 -1.99
C GLY A 33 -25.80 6.66 -3.16
N LYS A 34 -24.92 7.62 -3.46
CA LYS A 34 -23.89 7.50 -4.50
C LYS A 34 -22.53 7.15 -3.90
N PHE A 35 -21.72 6.39 -4.64
CA PHE A 35 -20.36 6.07 -4.20
C PHE A 35 -19.51 7.34 -4.06
N LYS A 36 -18.82 7.42 -2.93
CA LYS A 36 -17.88 8.51 -2.65
C LYS A 36 -16.53 8.18 -3.26
N THR A 37 -16.10 8.99 -4.22
CA THR A 37 -14.76 8.88 -4.81
C THR A 37 -13.82 9.96 -4.26
N THR A 38 -12.53 9.64 -4.26
CA THR A 38 -11.46 10.57 -3.89
C THR A 38 -10.44 10.69 -5.02
N LEU A 39 -9.67 11.78 -4.97
CA LEU A 39 -8.54 12.04 -5.85
C LEU A 39 -7.24 11.69 -5.12
N GLU A 40 -6.36 10.95 -5.78
CA GLU A 40 -5.01 10.64 -5.30
C GLU A 40 -3.98 11.15 -6.31
N ALA A 41 -2.69 11.13 -5.95
CA ALA A 41 -1.66 11.75 -6.78
C ALA A 41 -1.60 11.16 -8.20
N ALA A 42 -1.14 11.96 -9.15
CA ALA A 42 -1.11 11.64 -10.58
C ALA A 42 -2.47 11.32 -11.24
N HIS A 43 -3.60 11.50 -10.54
CA HIS A 43 -4.93 11.39 -11.14
C HIS A 43 -5.48 12.77 -11.52
N GLN A 44 -6.25 12.83 -12.61
CA GLN A 44 -6.93 14.06 -13.05
C GLN A 44 -8.42 14.08 -12.68
N ARG A 45 -8.98 12.95 -12.24
CA ARG A 45 -10.41 12.79 -11.92
C ARG A 45 -10.59 11.94 -10.66
N PRO A 46 -11.54 12.28 -9.76
CA PRO A 46 -11.85 11.46 -8.59
C PRO A 46 -12.39 10.10 -9.01
N ARG A 47 -11.64 9.03 -8.71
CA ARG A 47 -11.98 7.66 -9.15
C ARG A 47 -11.57 6.58 -8.16
N ILE A 48 -11.10 6.95 -6.97
CA ILE A 48 -10.70 6.00 -5.93
C ILE A 48 -11.84 5.84 -4.94
N LEU A 49 -12.39 4.63 -4.86
CA LEU A 49 -13.37 4.27 -3.83
C LEU A 49 -12.66 4.02 -2.50
N ARG A 50 -13.33 4.42 -1.42
CA ARG A 50 -12.88 4.12 -0.06
C ARG A 50 -13.95 3.36 0.71
N ALA A 51 -13.53 2.63 1.73
CA ALA A 51 -14.44 2.02 2.69
C ALA A 51 -14.00 2.38 4.11
N ARG A 52 -14.97 2.69 4.97
CA ARG A 52 -14.77 3.03 6.39
C ARG A 52 -13.73 4.15 6.59
N GLY A 53 -13.69 5.13 5.68
CA GLY A 53 -12.69 6.21 5.70
C GLY A 53 -11.40 5.83 4.98
N ASP A 54 -10.49 5.11 5.64
CA ASP A 54 -9.16 4.72 5.11
C ASP A 54 -8.85 3.22 5.24
N ALA A 55 -9.81 2.40 5.68
CA ALA A 55 -9.64 0.97 5.89
C ALA A 55 -10.12 0.12 4.70
N THR A 56 -9.99 0.62 3.47
CA THR A 56 -10.45 -0.07 2.25
C THR A 56 -9.88 -1.48 2.12
N GLY A 57 -8.59 -1.65 2.42
CA GLY A 57 -7.93 -2.96 2.34
C GLY A 57 -8.56 -3.98 3.29
N ALA A 58 -8.87 -3.59 4.53
CA ALA A 58 -9.49 -4.46 5.51
C ALA A 58 -10.95 -4.81 5.15
N GLU A 59 -11.70 -3.88 4.55
CA GLU A 59 -13.06 -4.17 4.07
C GLU A 59 -13.06 -5.18 2.93
N ILE A 60 -12.17 -5.00 1.95
CA ILE A 60 -12.04 -5.91 0.80
C ILE A 60 -11.58 -7.29 1.28
N GLU A 61 -10.50 -7.33 2.07
CA GLU A 61 -9.95 -8.59 2.60
C GLU A 61 -11.00 -9.33 3.44
N GLY A 62 -11.64 -8.67 4.40
CA GLY A 62 -12.65 -9.30 5.24
C GLY A 62 -13.83 -9.85 4.44
N SER A 63 -14.33 -9.09 3.44
CA SER A 63 -15.45 -9.54 2.59
C SER A 63 -15.09 -10.76 1.75
N LEU A 64 -13.90 -10.78 1.16
CA LEU A 64 -13.41 -11.91 0.37
C LEU A 64 -13.13 -13.14 1.25
N SER A 65 -12.49 -12.94 2.41
CA SER A 65 -12.18 -14.00 3.37
C SER A 65 -13.46 -14.65 3.89
N GLU A 66 -14.48 -13.87 4.27
CA GLU A 66 -15.79 -14.40 4.65
C GLU A 66 -16.40 -15.25 3.52
N LYS A 67 -16.32 -14.80 2.27
CA LYS A 67 -16.85 -15.56 1.13
C LYS A 67 -16.12 -16.89 0.94
N VAL A 68 -14.79 -16.88 1.03
CA VAL A 68 -13.94 -18.05 0.82
C VAL A 68 -14.10 -19.06 1.95
N ILE A 69 -14.18 -18.61 3.21
CA ILE A 69 -14.40 -19.49 4.37
C ILE A 69 -15.74 -20.24 4.27
N ASN A 70 -16.76 -19.60 3.69
CA ASN A 70 -18.08 -20.20 3.51
C ASN A 70 -18.21 -21.05 2.24
N GLU A 71 -17.17 -21.19 1.42
CA GLU A 71 -17.18 -22.00 0.20
C GLU A 71 -16.62 -23.40 0.46
N ASN A 72 -17.48 -24.41 0.39
CA ASN A 72 -17.12 -25.80 0.72
C ASN A 72 -16.07 -26.41 -0.21
N ASN A 73 -15.90 -25.87 -1.41
CA ASN A 73 -14.92 -26.36 -2.39
C ASN A 73 -13.51 -25.78 -2.19
N ILE A 74 -13.33 -24.82 -1.27
CA ILE A 74 -12.03 -24.22 -0.98
C ILE A 74 -11.52 -24.76 0.36
N LYS A 75 -10.27 -25.24 0.35
CA LYS A 75 -9.56 -25.65 1.56
C LYS A 75 -8.53 -24.59 1.90
N ILE A 76 -8.67 -23.99 3.07
CA ILE A 76 -7.72 -23.03 3.61
C ILE A 76 -6.82 -23.78 4.60
N ASN A 77 -5.51 -23.74 4.36
CA ASN A 77 -4.52 -24.23 5.33
C ASN A 77 -3.68 -23.03 5.77
N GLU A 78 -3.89 -22.59 7.00
CA GLU A 78 -3.14 -21.49 7.61
C GLU A 78 -1.88 -22.02 8.30
N ASN A 79 -0.96 -21.12 8.64
CA ASN A 79 0.32 -21.46 9.28
C ASN A 79 1.16 -22.47 8.47
N ILE A 80 1.07 -22.40 7.13
CA ILE A 80 1.87 -23.21 6.21
C ILE A 80 2.93 -22.33 5.55
N LEU A 81 4.20 -22.59 5.83
CA LEU A 81 5.33 -21.92 5.18
C LEU A 81 5.77 -22.71 3.96
N VAL A 82 5.58 -22.16 2.76
CA VAL A 82 6.07 -22.79 1.54
C VAL A 82 7.60 -22.65 1.48
N ILE A 83 8.29 -23.78 1.34
CA ILE A 83 9.76 -23.89 1.27
C ILE A 83 10.22 -23.70 -0.18
N ASP A 84 9.65 -24.48 -1.10
CA ASP A 84 9.96 -24.40 -2.52
C ASP A 84 8.87 -24.98 -3.42
N ILE A 85 8.99 -24.73 -4.71
CA ILE A 85 8.09 -25.25 -5.74
C ILE A 85 8.59 -26.63 -6.18
N LEU A 86 7.67 -27.58 -6.35
CA LEU A 86 7.97 -28.88 -6.92
C LEU A 86 7.95 -28.79 -8.45
N ILE A 87 9.11 -28.96 -9.08
CA ILE A 87 9.29 -28.81 -10.52
C ILE A 87 10.02 -30.02 -11.09
N GLU A 88 9.50 -30.54 -12.20
CA GLU A 88 10.16 -31.51 -13.05
C GLU A 88 10.34 -30.89 -14.43
N HIS A 89 11.59 -30.73 -14.87
CA HIS A 89 11.96 -29.98 -16.07
C HIS A 89 11.40 -28.53 -16.06
N THR A 90 10.32 -28.28 -16.79
CA THR A 90 9.65 -26.97 -16.90
C THR A 90 8.23 -27.00 -16.34
N THR A 91 7.84 -28.09 -15.68
CA THR A 91 6.47 -28.31 -15.21
C THR A 91 6.43 -28.23 -13.70
N CYS A 92 5.70 -27.24 -13.18
CA CYS A 92 5.32 -27.18 -11.77
C CYS A 92 4.19 -28.18 -11.51
N PHE A 93 4.38 -29.03 -10.50
CA PHE A 93 3.38 -30.03 -10.09
C PHE A 93 2.98 -29.91 -8.62
N GLY A 94 3.41 -28.84 -7.94
CA GLY A 94 3.08 -28.64 -6.54
C GLY A 94 4.03 -27.74 -5.78
N LEU A 95 3.99 -27.86 -4.45
CA LEU A 95 4.78 -27.10 -3.49
C LEU A 95 5.24 -28.02 -2.36
N LEU A 96 6.44 -27.78 -1.84
CA LEU A 96 6.91 -28.33 -0.58
C LEU A 96 6.73 -27.27 0.50
N ALA A 97 6.11 -27.62 1.63
CA ALA A 97 5.84 -26.67 2.69
C ALA A 97 6.11 -27.26 4.08
N LEU A 98 6.37 -26.40 5.05
CA LEU A 98 6.46 -26.72 6.47
C LEU A 98 5.14 -26.32 7.13
N ASP A 99 4.49 -27.25 7.80
CA ASP A 99 3.36 -26.95 8.67
C ASP A 99 3.88 -26.41 10.01
N GLY A 100 3.57 -25.16 10.32
CA GLY A 100 4.02 -24.48 11.53
C GLY A 100 3.37 -25.01 12.81
N ASN A 101 2.30 -25.81 12.73
CA ASN A 101 1.66 -26.42 13.89
C ASN A 101 2.29 -27.76 14.27
N THR A 102 2.67 -28.56 13.27
CA THR A 102 3.22 -29.92 13.46
C THR A 102 4.73 -29.99 13.29
N ASN A 103 5.34 -28.97 12.66
CA ASN A 103 6.72 -28.97 12.15
C ASN A 103 7.00 -30.08 11.11
N GLU A 104 5.97 -30.60 10.45
CA GLU A 104 6.12 -31.60 9.40
C GLU A 104 6.30 -30.95 8.03
N ILE A 105 7.08 -31.60 7.17
CA ILE A 105 7.21 -31.21 5.77
C ILE A 105 6.15 -31.93 4.96
N ILE A 106 5.32 -31.16 4.25
CA ILE A 106 4.18 -31.62 3.47
C ILE A 106 4.40 -31.27 2.00
N ALA A 107 4.11 -32.22 1.11
CA ALA A 107 4.05 -31.99 -0.33
C ALA A 107 2.60 -31.77 -0.77
N TYR A 108 2.31 -30.58 -1.29
CA TYR A 108 1.03 -30.24 -1.91
C TYR A 108 1.12 -30.44 -3.42
N LEU A 109 0.47 -31.46 -3.94
CA LEU A 109 0.42 -31.73 -5.37
C LEU A 109 -0.76 -30.99 -6.03
N ALA A 110 -0.52 -30.31 -7.14
CA ALA A 110 -1.54 -29.57 -7.85
C ALA A 110 -1.28 -29.55 -9.36
N ARG A 111 -2.36 -29.50 -10.14
CA ARG A 111 -2.27 -29.31 -11.61
C ARG A 111 -1.84 -27.91 -12.00
N VAL A 112 -2.18 -26.94 -11.17
CA VAL A 112 -1.89 -25.51 -11.35
C VAL A 112 -1.54 -24.94 -9.99
N THR A 113 -0.43 -24.21 -9.91
CA THR A 113 0.01 -23.51 -8.71
C THR A 113 0.07 -22.02 -9.00
N ILE A 114 -0.58 -21.21 -8.17
CA ILE A 114 -0.59 -19.75 -8.27
C ILE A 114 0.16 -19.19 -7.06
N LEU A 115 1.18 -18.38 -7.31
CA LEU A 115 1.88 -17.64 -6.25
C LEU A 115 1.26 -16.24 -6.11
N ALA A 116 0.68 -15.98 -4.95
CA ALA A 116 0.10 -14.68 -4.57
C ALA A 116 0.70 -14.20 -3.23
N SER A 117 2.02 -14.35 -3.06
CA SER A 117 2.75 -14.18 -1.79
C SER A 117 3.03 -12.74 -1.38
N GLY A 118 2.50 -11.74 -2.09
CA GLY A 118 2.85 -10.33 -1.86
C GLY A 118 4.26 -9.95 -2.34
N GLY A 119 4.82 -8.89 -1.74
CA GLY A 119 6.09 -8.27 -2.17
C GLY A 119 7.30 -8.62 -1.29
N ALA A 120 8.42 -7.92 -1.52
CA ALA A 120 9.71 -8.10 -0.83
C ALA A 120 10.10 -6.86 0.00
N GLY A 121 9.12 -6.26 0.68
CA GLY A 121 9.30 -5.02 1.44
C GLY A 121 10.27 -5.13 2.61
N GLN A 122 10.45 -6.32 3.19
CA GLN A 122 11.33 -6.58 4.33
C GLN A 122 12.83 -6.66 3.97
N LEU A 123 13.18 -6.55 2.68
CA LEU A 123 14.58 -6.36 2.27
C LEU A 123 15.14 -4.99 2.69
N PHE A 124 14.27 -4.05 3.09
CA PHE A 124 14.63 -2.69 3.47
C PHE A 124 14.38 -2.47 4.96
N SER A 125 15.37 -1.87 5.64
CA SER A 125 15.26 -1.53 7.07
C SER A 125 14.09 -0.61 7.38
N ASN A 126 13.66 0.22 6.42
CA ASN A 126 12.49 1.09 6.51
C ASN A 126 11.43 0.64 5.50
N THR A 127 10.34 0.06 5.99
CA THR A 127 9.25 -0.45 5.16
C THR A 127 7.89 -0.23 5.84
N THR A 128 6.85 -0.03 5.03
CA THR A 128 5.45 0.05 5.48
C THR A 128 4.74 -1.30 5.33
N ASN A 129 5.46 -2.32 4.87
CA ASN A 129 4.93 -3.64 4.64
C ASN A 129 4.85 -4.43 5.96
N PRO A 130 3.92 -5.41 6.06
CA PRO A 130 3.92 -6.35 7.17
C PRO A 130 5.20 -7.22 7.18
N ASP A 131 5.47 -7.87 8.31
CA ASP A 131 6.67 -8.69 8.52
C ASP A 131 6.74 -9.92 7.58
N VAL A 132 5.60 -10.32 7.01
CA VAL A 132 5.50 -11.45 6.07
C VAL A 132 5.90 -11.10 4.64
N ALA A 133 6.12 -9.83 4.30
CA ALA A 133 6.48 -9.40 2.94
C ALA A 133 7.99 -9.54 2.67
N THR A 134 8.49 -10.76 2.72
CA THR A 134 9.90 -11.16 2.65
C THR A 134 10.41 -11.42 1.23
N GLY A 135 9.50 -11.58 0.27
CA GLY A 135 9.84 -11.89 -1.13
C GLY A 135 10.00 -13.38 -1.43
N ASP A 136 9.53 -14.26 -0.54
CA ASP A 136 9.72 -15.72 -0.65
C ASP A 136 9.18 -16.28 -1.97
N GLY A 137 7.98 -15.86 -2.40
CA GLY A 137 7.41 -16.33 -3.67
C GLY A 137 8.21 -15.90 -4.90
N ILE A 138 8.81 -14.71 -4.89
CA ILE A 138 9.71 -14.26 -5.97
C ILE A 138 10.96 -15.14 -6.00
N ALA A 139 11.55 -15.40 -4.83
CA ALA A 139 12.74 -16.22 -4.71
C ALA A 139 12.50 -17.68 -5.13
N MET A 140 11.39 -18.27 -4.70
CA MET A 140 10.96 -19.62 -5.10
C MET A 140 10.72 -19.72 -6.60
N ALA A 141 9.98 -18.76 -7.18
CA ALA A 141 9.75 -18.74 -8.63
C ALA A 141 11.06 -18.66 -9.42
N TYR A 142 11.99 -17.80 -8.99
CA TYR A 142 13.29 -17.65 -9.62
C TYR A 142 14.12 -18.95 -9.54
N ARG A 143 14.19 -19.59 -8.36
CA ARG A 143 14.86 -20.90 -8.22
C ARG A 143 14.22 -21.98 -9.08
N GLY A 144 12.90 -21.90 -9.25
CA GLY A 144 12.14 -22.75 -10.17
C GLY A 144 12.34 -22.46 -11.66
N GLY A 145 13.24 -21.55 -12.03
CA GLY A 145 13.57 -21.22 -13.41
C GLY A 145 12.68 -20.16 -14.05
N ALA A 146 11.77 -19.53 -13.30
CA ALA A 146 10.99 -18.42 -13.80
C ALA A 146 11.88 -17.18 -14.01
N LYS A 147 11.61 -16.44 -15.08
CA LYS A 147 12.24 -15.14 -15.31
C LYS A 147 11.60 -14.09 -14.40
N VAL A 148 12.41 -13.40 -13.63
CA VAL A 148 12.04 -12.22 -12.85
C VAL A 148 12.62 -10.96 -13.53
N THR A 149 11.90 -9.84 -13.45
CA THR A 149 12.30 -8.57 -14.08
C THR A 149 11.91 -7.42 -13.17
N ASP A 150 12.48 -6.25 -13.41
CA ASP A 150 12.06 -4.98 -12.80
C ASP A 150 12.22 -4.95 -11.27
N LEU A 151 13.08 -5.82 -10.71
CA LEU A 151 13.34 -5.94 -9.27
C LEU A 151 14.05 -4.69 -8.71
N GLU A 152 14.69 -3.90 -9.57
CA GLU A 152 15.26 -2.61 -9.24
C GLU A 152 14.21 -1.51 -9.01
N PHE A 153 12.97 -1.70 -9.49
CA PHE A 153 11.90 -0.71 -9.38
C PHE A 153 11.12 -0.87 -8.07
N ILE A 154 11.79 -0.56 -6.96
CA ILE A 154 11.17 -0.52 -5.63
C ILE A 154 10.61 0.88 -5.35
N GLN A 155 9.31 0.95 -5.03
CA GLN A 155 8.66 2.21 -4.68
C GLN A 155 8.73 2.45 -3.17
N PHE A 156 9.33 3.58 -2.79
CA PHE A 156 9.27 4.09 -1.42
C PHE A 156 8.10 5.06 -1.27
N HIS A 157 7.28 4.85 -0.25
CA HIS A 157 6.20 5.79 0.02
C HIS A 157 6.77 7.07 0.66
N PRO A 158 6.48 8.27 0.11
CA PRO A 158 7.13 9.50 0.55
C PRO A 158 6.72 9.96 1.96
N THR A 159 5.55 9.54 2.44
CA THR A 159 4.96 10.00 3.72
C THR A 159 4.76 8.87 4.72
N ALA A 160 5.74 7.97 4.86
CA ALA A 160 5.75 7.04 5.98
C ALA A 160 6.02 7.79 7.30
N LEU A 161 5.23 7.52 8.34
CA LEU A 161 5.42 8.11 9.66
C LEU A 161 6.73 7.60 10.26
N TYR A 162 7.59 8.54 10.66
CA TYR A 162 8.79 8.23 11.41
C TYR A 162 8.56 8.50 12.90
N HIS A 163 8.60 7.45 13.71
CA HIS A 163 8.61 7.54 15.16
C HIS A 163 9.49 6.42 15.73
N GLN A 164 10.30 6.73 16.75
CA GLN A 164 11.10 5.71 17.41
C GLN A 164 10.19 4.70 18.11
N GLY A 165 10.35 3.40 17.82
CA GLY A 165 9.67 2.33 18.53
C GLY A 165 8.27 1.95 18.04
N ASN A 166 7.71 2.60 17.01
CA ASN A 166 6.44 2.20 16.40
C ASN A 166 6.66 1.50 15.03
N PRO A 167 5.78 0.56 14.64
CA PRO A 167 5.72 0.10 13.26
C PRO A 167 5.50 1.32 12.35
N LYS A 168 6.22 1.35 11.22
CA LYS A 168 6.29 2.51 10.32
C LYS A 168 4.97 2.66 9.59
N PHE A 169 4.06 3.40 10.23
CA PHE A 169 2.69 3.59 9.78
C PHE A 169 2.65 4.46 8.51
N LEU A 170 1.75 4.13 7.59
CA LEU A 170 1.58 4.86 6.34
C LEU A 170 0.65 6.07 6.51
N ILE A 171 1.13 7.30 6.31
CA ILE A 171 0.22 8.43 6.12
C ILE A 171 -0.25 8.40 4.67
N SER A 172 -1.54 8.13 4.48
CA SER A 172 -2.16 7.96 3.17
C SER A 172 -1.90 9.14 2.24
N GLU A 173 -1.62 8.84 0.96
CA GLU A 173 -1.49 9.82 -0.12
C GLU A 173 -2.74 10.69 -0.30
N ALA A 174 -3.90 10.16 0.11
CA ALA A 174 -5.13 10.90 0.34
C ALA A 174 -4.91 12.26 1.02
N VAL A 175 -4.05 12.30 2.03
CA VAL A 175 -3.81 13.51 2.84
C VAL A 175 -3.20 14.62 1.98
N ARG A 176 -2.27 14.28 1.06
CA ARG A 176 -1.76 15.22 0.05
C ARG A 176 -2.83 15.59 -0.97
N GLY A 177 -3.62 14.61 -1.43
CA GLY A 177 -4.79 14.81 -2.29
C GLY A 177 -5.80 15.81 -1.73
N GLU A 178 -5.90 15.87 -0.41
CA GLU A 178 -6.81 16.75 0.34
C GLU A 178 -6.17 18.09 0.76
N GLY A 179 -5.00 18.41 0.20
CA GLY A 179 -4.35 19.73 0.32
C GLY A 179 -3.30 19.84 1.42
N ALA A 180 -2.82 18.73 1.98
CA ALA A 180 -1.70 18.78 2.91
C ALA A 180 -0.41 19.25 2.21
N ILE A 181 0.33 20.13 2.89
CA ILE A 181 1.56 20.75 2.39
C ILE A 181 2.78 20.07 3.03
N LEU A 182 3.78 19.74 2.21
CA LEU A 182 5.05 19.20 2.72
C LEU A 182 6.00 20.34 3.08
N LYS A 183 6.44 20.36 4.35
CA LYS A 183 7.34 21.38 4.91
C LYS A 183 8.68 20.78 5.33
N ASN A 184 9.78 21.53 5.18
CA ASN A 184 11.12 21.13 5.60
C ASN A 184 11.34 21.36 7.12
N ILE A 185 12.56 21.11 7.65
CA ILE A 185 12.84 21.28 9.09
C ILE A 185 12.65 22.71 9.62
N ASN A 186 12.67 23.70 8.74
CA ASN A 186 12.47 25.11 9.07
C ASN A 186 10.99 25.52 8.98
N GLY A 187 10.08 24.59 8.64
CA GLY A 187 8.65 24.87 8.44
C GLY A 187 8.32 25.44 7.06
N GLU A 188 9.26 25.43 6.12
CA GLU A 188 9.09 26.02 4.79
C GLU A 188 8.52 24.99 3.81
N PRO A 189 7.46 25.32 3.04
CA PRO A 189 7.07 24.52 1.89
C PRO A 189 8.23 24.43 0.90
N PHE A 190 8.44 23.27 0.26
CA PHE A 190 9.59 23.10 -0.65
C PHE A 190 9.22 22.49 -2.01
N MET A 191 8.11 21.78 -2.12
CA MET A 191 7.78 20.99 -3.33
C MET A 191 7.62 21.83 -4.60
N TYR A 192 7.26 23.12 -4.47
CA TYR A 192 7.12 24.04 -5.62
C TYR A 192 8.43 24.21 -6.39
N SER A 193 9.58 24.00 -5.74
CA SER A 193 10.90 24.07 -6.38
C SER A 193 11.29 22.79 -7.14
N TYR A 194 10.54 21.70 -6.97
CA TYR A 194 10.85 20.40 -7.56
C TYR A 194 9.91 19.99 -8.69
N HIS A 195 8.61 20.34 -8.61
CA HIS A 195 7.64 19.90 -9.60
C HIS A 195 6.42 20.83 -9.70
N PRO A 196 5.87 21.08 -10.91
CA PRO A 196 4.67 21.93 -11.08
C PRO A 196 3.41 21.42 -10.37
N LEU A 197 3.28 20.09 -10.21
CA LEU A 197 2.17 19.48 -9.44
C LEU A 197 2.37 19.51 -7.91
N VAL A 198 3.50 20.05 -7.44
CA VAL A 198 3.80 20.24 -6.02
C VAL A 198 3.57 18.94 -5.22
N GLU A 199 2.73 18.92 -4.17
CA GLU A 199 2.45 17.73 -3.37
C GLU A 199 1.72 16.60 -4.12
N LEU A 200 1.13 16.87 -5.28
CA LEU A 200 0.48 15.86 -6.13
C LEU A 200 1.41 15.30 -7.22
N ALA A 201 2.69 15.65 -7.18
CA ALA A 201 3.70 15.05 -8.04
C ALA A 201 3.79 13.52 -7.83
N PRO A 202 4.24 12.77 -8.85
CA PRO A 202 4.56 11.34 -8.73
C PRO A 202 5.40 11.02 -7.49
N ARG A 203 5.11 9.88 -6.85
CA ARG A 203 5.73 9.47 -5.57
C ARG A 203 7.25 9.47 -5.60
N ASP A 204 7.85 9.06 -6.71
CA ASP A 204 9.30 9.02 -6.90
C ASP A 204 9.92 10.43 -6.88
N ILE A 205 9.24 11.42 -7.48
CA ILE A 205 9.65 12.84 -7.44
C ILE A 205 9.56 13.36 -6.00
N VAL A 206 8.43 13.12 -5.33
CA VAL A 206 8.22 13.56 -3.94
C VAL A 206 9.27 12.95 -3.01
N ALA A 207 9.51 11.64 -3.10
CA ALA A 207 10.48 10.94 -2.25
C ALA A 207 11.92 11.46 -2.48
N ARG A 208 12.31 11.74 -3.73
CA ARG A 208 13.61 12.36 -4.05
C ARG A 208 13.72 13.78 -3.51
N ALA A 209 12.65 14.58 -3.63
CA ALA A 209 12.61 15.95 -3.10
C ALA A 209 12.78 15.98 -1.57
N ILE A 210 12.10 15.08 -0.87
CA ILE A 210 12.25 14.89 0.59
C ILE A 210 13.70 14.55 0.94
N THR A 211 14.29 13.58 0.23
CA THR A 211 15.68 13.16 0.47
C THR A 211 16.68 14.29 0.22
N ASP A 212 16.46 15.09 -0.83
CA ASP A 212 17.29 16.25 -1.13
C ASP A 212 17.18 17.35 -0.05
N GLN A 213 15.97 17.62 0.45
CA GLN A 213 15.76 18.54 1.57
C GLN A 213 16.43 18.07 2.86
N MET A 214 16.35 16.78 3.17
CA MET A 214 17.05 16.18 4.30
C MET A 214 18.57 16.41 4.21
N LYS A 215 19.15 16.20 3.03
CA LYS A 215 20.58 16.47 2.77
C LYS A 215 20.94 17.95 2.93
N LYS A 216 20.16 18.84 2.32
CA LYS A 216 20.37 20.31 2.38
C LYS A 216 20.32 20.85 3.81
N THR A 217 19.42 20.29 4.61
CA THR A 217 19.21 20.71 6.01
C THR A 217 20.07 19.94 7.01
N LYS A 218 20.88 18.97 6.54
CA LYS A 218 21.66 18.03 7.37
C LYS A 218 20.81 17.35 8.46
N SER A 219 19.57 17.05 8.10
CA SER A 219 18.60 16.43 8.99
C SER A 219 18.28 15.03 8.49
N GLU A 220 18.18 14.08 9.42
CA GLU A 220 17.67 12.73 9.14
C GLU A 220 16.14 12.71 9.01
N LEU A 221 15.49 13.87 9.21
CA LEU A 221 14.04 14.05 9.18
C LEU A 221 13.68 15.34 8.42
N LEU A 222 12.49 15.40 7.84
CA LEU A 222 11.82 16.70 7.63
C LEU A 222 11.46 17.31 9.01
N ALA A 223 10.92 18.54 9.12
CA ALA A 223 10.39 19.03 10.41
C ALA A 223 9.31 18.06 10.88
N ASN A 224 9.71 17.13 11.71
CA ASN A 224 8.88 16.25 12.50
C ASN A 224 9.72 15.91 13.74
N ARG A 225 10.05 16.95 14.52
CA ARG A 225 9.68 16.81 15.92
C ARG A 225 8.17 16.64 15.91
N LEU A 226 7.70 15.40 15.90
CA LEU A 226 6.46 15.06 16.58
C LEU A 226 6.73 15.19 18.10
N ALA A 227 7.12 16.40 18.52
CA ALA A 227 6.58 16.92 19.76
C ALA A 227 5.07 17.12 19.49
N PRO A 228 4.20 17.10 20.50
CA PRO A 228 2.74 16.94 20.33
C PRO A 228 2.02 17.98 19.45
N CYS A 229 2.70 18.92 18.79
CA CYS A 229 2.09 20.06 18.14
C CYS A 229 2.88 20.56 16.91
N THR A 230 3.00 19.78 15.82
CA THR A 230 3.37 20.38 14.51
C THR A 230 2.32 19.99 13.46
N PRO A 231 1.46 20.93 13.04
CA PRO A 231 0.30 20.61 12.20
C PRO A 231 0.74 20.23 10.79
N VAL A 232 0.29 19.07 10.30
CA VAL A 232 -0.07 18.97 8.89
C VAL A 232 -1.23 19.95 8.71
N GLU A 233 -1.00 21.02 7.95
CA GLU A 233 -2.06 21.98 7.64
C GLU A 233 -2.98 21.30 6.63
N VAL A 234 -4.06 20.72 7.16
CA VAL A 234 -5.06 20.01 6.39
C VAL A 234 -6.30 20.90 6.34
N HIS A 235 -6.73 21.33 5.16
CA HIS A 235 -7.93 22.16 5.02
C HIS A 235 -9.23 21.32 4.98
N SER A 236 -9.12 20.04 4.60
CA SER A 236 -10.22 19.09 4.49
C SER A 236 -10.68 18.49 5.85
N PRO A 237 -11.97 18.59 6.24
CA PRO A 237 -12.51 17.93 7.45
C PRO A 237 -12.24 16.42 7.54
N GLN A 238 -11.99 15.75 6.41
CA GLN A 238 -11.81 14.31 6.33
C GLN A 238 -10.36 13.91 6.62
N ALA A 239 -9.37 14.55 5.99
CA ALA A 239 -7.97 14.37 6.33
C ALA A 239 -7.65 14.86 7.75
N LYS A 240 -8.41 15.83 8.30
CA LYS A 240 -8.35 16.20 9.72
C LYS A 240 -8.73 15.03 10.64
N ARG A 241 -9.76 14.26 10.26
CA ARG A 241 -10.18 13.04 10.97
C ARG A 241 -9.15 11.93 10.82
N LEU A 242 -8.55 11.78 9.63
CA LEU A 242 -7.48 10.81 9.35
C LEU A 242 -6.25 11.08 10.20
N VAL A 243 -5.77 12.32 10.21
CA VAL A 243 -4.61 12.75 11.00
C VAL A 243 -4.87 12.57 12.50
N ARG A 244 -6.10 12.84 12.99
CA ARG A 244 -6.48 12.59 14.39
C ARG A 244 -6.60 11.10 14.75
N LEU A 245 -7.03 10.24 13.83
CA LEU A 245 -7.08 8.78 14.04
C LEU A 245 -5.68 8.17 14.09
N VAL A 246 -4.79 8.65 13.23
CA VAL A 246 -3.42 8.14 13.07
C VAL A 246 -2.46 8.73 14.10
N CYS A 247 -2.73 9.96 14.56
CA CYS A 247 -1.91 10.65 15.53
C CYS A 247 -2.81 11.49 16.46
N PRO A 248 -3.37 10.89 17.52
CA PRO A 248 -4.37 11.54 18.39
C PRO A 248 -3.86 12.79 19.12
N GLN A 249 -2.56 13.06 19.07
CA GLN A 249 -1.95 14.28 19.60
C GLN A 249 -1.81 15.41 18.56
N VAL A 250 -2.10 15.20 17.26
CA VAL A 250 -1.93 16.26 16.25
C VAL A 250 -3.07 17.28 16.34
N SER A 251 -2.69 18.50 16.73
CA SER A 251 -3.55 19.67 16.67
C SER A 251 -3.76 20.11 15.22
N VAL A 252 -5.01 19.99 14.78
CA VAL A 252 -5.45 20.41 13.44
C VAL A 252 -5.96 21.85 13.52
N PHE A 253 -5.28 22.79 12.85
CA PHE A 253 -5.73 24.18 12.79
C PHE A 253 -6.76 24.40 11.65
N MET A 254 -7.68 25.34 11.85
CA MET A 254 -8.67 25.77 10.87
C MET A 254 -8.61 27.29 10.81
N PRO A 255 -8.16 27.91 9.70
CA PRO A 255 -8.31 29.34 9.58
C PRO A 255 -9.81 29.68 9.42
N PRO A 256 -10.27 30.84 9.93
CA PRO A 256 -11.62 31.30 9.71
C PRO A 256 -11.86 31.49 8.21
N ILE A 257 -13.03 31.05 7.75
CA ILE A 257 -13.53 31.32 6.40
C ILE A 257 -13.80 32.83 6.34
N VAL A 258 -13.10 33.53 5.45
CA VAL A 258 -13.52 34.85 4.95
C VAL A 258 -14.19 34.63 3.61
#